data_AF-A0A2C5YKC9-F1
#
_entry.id   AF-A0A2C5YKC9-F1
#
_cell.length_a   1.000
_cell.length_b   1.000
_cell.length_c   1.000
_cell.angle_alpha   90.00
_cell.angle_beta   90.00
_cell.angle_gamma   90.00
#
_symmetry.space_group_name_H-M   'P 1'
#
loop_
_entity.id
_entity.type
_entity.pdbx_description
1 polymer ?
#
loop_
_entity_poly.entity_id
_entity_poly.type
_entity_poly.pdbx_seq_one_letter_code
_entity_poly.pdbx_strand_id
1 'polypeptide(L)'
;MRVRDQDSEAIDPSHPFQGLVICCTSIPPDHRTEISNKVTELGGIHKYDLTPDATHLIVGDYNTPKYRHVARERPDVRPMSPAWIEAVSSRWRSDDEDMHLPDLERQYTLRPLDRTGDDSSHLVICLTGFGGDQRDEIARSITANGARYTGDLTRRCTHLIVHKPEGNKFKAARSWDVATVTLEWLTQSIARGMILDESRFDPLLPVEEQGRDAWINKD
;
A
#
# COMPACT_ATOMS: atom_id res chain seq x y z
N MET A 1 -5.77 3.73 43.71
CA MET A 1 -5.65 4.55 42.50
C MET A 1 -5.89 3.62 41.31
N ARG A 2 -7.12 3.57 40.80
CA ARG A 2 -7.50 2.67 39.71
C ARG A 2 -7.13 3.35 38.39
N VAL A 3 -6.39 2.62 37.57
CA VAL A 3 -6.12 2.95 36.16
C VAL A 3 -7.48 3.03 35.46
N ARG A 4 -7.72 4.13 34.72
CA ARG A 4 -8.90 4.26 33.87
C ARG A 4 -8.70 3.31 32.69
N ASP A 5 -9.59 2.35 32.56
CA ASP A 5 -9.77 1.59 31.32
C ASP A 5 -10.00 2.58 30.18
N GLN A 6 -9.29 2.40 29.07
CA GLN A 6 -9.51 3.14 27.84
C GLN A 6 -10.85 2.69 27.27
N ASP A 7 -11.82 3.59 27.24
CA ASP A 7 -13.10 3.42 26.56
C ASP A 7 -12.83 3.10 25.08
N SER A 8 -12.99 1.82 24.73
CA SER A 8 -13.27 1.40 23.36
C SER A 8 -14.63 1.97 23.03
N GLU A 9 -14.70 3.09 22.29
CA GLU A 9 -15.96 3.57 21.71
C GLU A 9 -16.60 2.40 20.94
N ALA A 10 -17.69 1.87 21.49
CA ALA A 10 -18.39 0.75 20.88
C ALA A 10 -18.90 1.20 19.50
N ILE A 11 -18.52 0.47 18.46
CA ILE A 11 -18.99 0.73 17.09
C ILE A 11 -20.51 0.60 17.11
N ASP A 12 -21.24 1.66 16.74
CA ASP A 12 -22.68 1.58 16.53
C ASP A 12 -22.95 0.65 15.32
N PRO A 13 -23.59 -0.51 15.50
CA PRO A 13 -23.87 -1.43 14.41
C PRO A 13 -24.72 -0.80 13.30
N SER A 14 -25.48 0.25 13.62
CA SER A 14 -26.30 1.02 12.67
C SER A 14 -25.44 1.89 11.75
N HIS A 15 -24.24 2.28 12.20
CA HIS A 15 -23.33 3.20 11.52
C HIS A 15 -21.88 2.73 11.64
N PRO A 16 -21.53 1.60 10.98
CA PRO A 16 -20.21 1.00 11.15
C PRO A 16 -19.06 1.90 10.73
N PHE A 17 -19.27 2.87 9.83
CA PHE A 17 -18.25 3.83 9.40
C PHE A 17 -18.29 5.16 10.16
N GLN A 18 -19.01 5.24 11.28
CA GLN A 18 -19.03 6.44 12.10
C GLN A 18 -17.62 6.90 12.46
N GLY A 19 -17.33 8.18 12.20
CA GLY A 19 -16.01 8.78 12.44
C GLY A 19 -14.97 8.52 11.35
N LEU A 20 -15.25 7.66 10.35
CA LEU A 20 -14.33 7.41 9.26
C LEU A 20 -14.46 8.47 8.15
N VAL A 21 -13.32 9.04 7.76
CA VAL A 21 -13.21 9.93 6.60
C VAL A 21 -12.41 9.23 5.51
N ILE A 22 -13.04 8.99 4.36
CA ILE A 22 -12.54 8.14 3.28
C ILE A 22 -12.30 8.99 2.03
N CYS A 23 -11.14 8.84 1.41
CA CYS A 23 -10.80 9.46 0.13
C CYS A 23 -10.40 8.38 -0.89
N CYS A 24 -10.67 8.61 -2.19
CA CYS A 24 -10.25 7.70 -3.26
C CYS A 24 -9.05 8.24 -4.07
N THR A 25 -8.22 7.35 -4.59
CA THR A 25 -7.20 7.64 -5.61
C THR A 25 -7.21 6.60 -6.73
N SER A 26 -7.08 7.04 -7.98
CA SER A 26 -7.15 6.19 -9.18
C SER A 26 -8.39 5.28 -9.30
N ILE A 27 -9.51 5.67 -8.70
CA ILE A 27 -10.79 4.96 -8.85
C ILE A 27 -11.61 5.60 -9.98
N PRO A 28 -12.16 4.80 -10.93
CA PRO A 28 -13.04 5.30 -11.98
C PRO A 28 -14.22 6.13 -11.42
N PRO A 29 -14.69 7.19 -12.11
CA PRO A 29 -15.73 8.08 -11.59
C PRO A 29 -17.02 7.38 -11.14
N ASP A 30 -17.50 6.40 -11.91
CA ASP A 30 -18.74 5.68 -11.61
C ASP A 30 -18.59 4.85 -10.33
N HIS A 31 -17.50 4.06 -10.23
CA HIS A 31 -17.18 3.30 -9.02
C HIS A 31 -16.94 4.20 -7.80
N ARG A 32 -16.37 5.39 -8.00
CA ARG A 32 -16.16 6.36 -6.91
C ARG A 32 -17.48 6.91 -6.38
N THR A 33 -18.44 7.14 -7.27
CA THR A 33 -19.79 7.58 -6.89
C THR A 33 -20.49 6.50 -6.07
N GLU A 34 -20.39 5.25 -6.50
CA GLU A 34 -20.91 4.10 -5.75
C GLU A 34 -20.26 3.97 -4.36
N ILE A 35 -18.93 4.07 -4.28
CA ILE A 35 -18.20 4.09 -3.00
C ILE A 35 -18.68 5.24 -2.11
N SER A 36 -18.82 6.44 -2.66
CA SER A 36 -19.29 7.61 -1.91
C SER A 36 -20.67 7.38 -1.29
N ASN A 37 -21.59 6.79 -2.05
CA ASN A 37 -22.94 6.49 -1.56
C ASN A 37 -22.90 5.45 -0.43
N LYS A 38 -22.17 4.35 -0.63
CA LYS A 38 -22.04 3.29 0.40
C LYS A 38 -21.37 3.79 1.67
N VAL A 39 -20.32 4.61 1.55
CA VAL A 39 -19.66 5.23 2.71
C VAL A 39 -20.64 6.08 3.52
N THR A 40 -21.47 6.86 2.83
CA THR A 40 -22.47 7.73 3.47
C THR A 40 -23.56 6.91 4.16
N GLU A 41 -24.06 5.85 3.51
CA GLU A 41 -25.06 4.93 4.09
C GLU A 41 -24.55 4.24 5.35
N LEU A 42 -23.25 3.88 5.38
CA LEU A 42 -22.59 3.27 6.52
C LEU A 42 -22.24 4.26 7.64
N GLY A 43 -22.57 5.56 7.49
CA GLY A 43 -22.33 6.60 8.50
C GLY A 43 -20.95 7.28 8.43
N GLY A 44 -20.17 7.01 7.39
CA GLY A 44 -18.87 7.66 7.15
C GLY A 44 -18.95 8.90 6.25
N ILE A 45 -17.81 9.56 6.06
CA ILE A 45 -17.68 10.74 5.21
C ILE A 45 -16.77 10.43 4.03
N HIS A 46 -17.27 10.52 2.80
CA HIS A 46 -16.43 10.48 1.60
C HIS A 46 -16.00 11.88 1.16
N LYS A 47 -14.71 12.08 0.91
CA LYS A 47 -14.15 13.33 0.39
C LYS A 47 -13.43 13.11 -0.93
N TYR A 48 -13.64 14.02 -1.86
CA TYR A 48 -12.98 13.98 -3.17
C TYR A 48 -11.50 14.37 -3.09
N ASP A 49 -11.13 15.22 -2.13
CA ASP A 49 -9.76 15.63 -1.89
C ASP A 49 -9.18 14.94 -0.65
N LEU A 50 -7.87 14.72 -0.67
CA LEU A 50 -7.17 14.23 0.50
C LEU A 50 -7.07 15.36 1.52
N THR A 51 -7.83 15.23 2.60
CA THR A 51 -7.94 16.25 3.65
C THR A 51 -7.19 15.83 4.92
N PRO A 52 -6.85 16.77 5.81
CA PRO A 52 -6.09 16.46 7.03
C PRO A 52 -6.77 15.44 7.95
N ASP A 53 -8.09 15.40 7.96
CA ASP A 53 -8.91 14.47 8.75
C ASP A 53 -9.18 13.14 8.03
N ALA A 54 -8.68 12.93 6.82
CA ALA A 54 -8.78 11.64 6.14
C ALA A 54 -8.15 10.53 7.01
N THR A 55 -8.85 9.40 7.12
CA THR A 55 -8.46 8.21 7.91
C THR A 55 -8.05 7.05 7.00
N HIS A 56 -8.70 6.94 5.84
CA HIS A 56 -8.51 5.85 4.90
C HIS A 56 -8.38 6.39 3.47
N LEU A 57 -7.49 5.77 2.70
CA LEU A 57 -7.33 6.01 1.27
C LEU A 57 -7.72 4.74 0.51
N ILE A 58 -8.79 4.79 -0.27
CA ILE A 58 -9.15 3.72 -1.21
C ILE A 58 -8.26 3.85 -2.45
N VAL A 59 -7.48 2.81 -2.73
CA VAL A 59 -6.45 2.84 -3.78
C VAL A 59 -6.91 2.03 -4.99
N GLY A 60 -6.88 2.64 -6.16
CA GLY A 60 -7.03 1.95 -7.45
C GLY A 60 -5.69 1.75 -8.17
N ASP A 61 -4.71 2.61 -7.91
CA ASP A 61 -3.33 2.50 -8.38
C ASP A 61 -2.42 3.32 -7.44
N TYR A 62 -1.19 2.85 -7.25
CA TYR A 62 -0.22 3.46 -6.35
C TYR A 62 0.52 4.66 -6.97
N ASN A 63 0.56 4.75 -8.31
CA ASN A 63 1.27 5.79 -9.03
C ASN A 63 0.42 7.05 -9.19
N THR A 64 0.00 7.61 -8.05
CA THR A 64 -0.83 8.82 -7.99
C THR A 64 -0.30 9.82 -6.97
N PRO A 65 -0.49 11.14 -7.17
CA PRO A 65 -0.04 12.15 -6.22
C PRO A 65 -0.60 11.93 -4.80
N LYS A 66 -1.86 11.52 -4.67
CA LYS A 66 -2.49 11.24 -3.37
C LYS A 66 -1.84 10.05 -2.66
N TYR A 67 -1.60 8.95 -3.37
CA TYR A 67 -0.93 7.79 -2.78
C TYR A 67 0.48 8.16 -2.33
N ARG A 68 1.27 8.82 -3.19
CA ARG A 68 2.64 9.22 -2.86
C ARG A 68 2.69 10.18 -1.66
N HIS A 69 1.75 11.13 -1.58
CA HIS A 69 1.63 12.01 -0.42
C HIS A 69 1.29 11.23 0.85
N VAL A 70 0.32 10.28 0.80
CA VAL A 70 0.00 9.46 1.98
C VAL A 70 1.17 8.59 2.40
N ALA A 71 1.80 7.89 1.46
CA ALA A 71 2.95 7.03 1.70
C ALA A 71 4.09 7.80 2.40
N ARG A 72 4.31 9.06 2.02
CA ARG A 72 5.39 9.88 2.58
C ARG A 72 5.00 10.60 3.87
N GLU A 73 3.85 11.27 3.90
CA GLU A 73 3.53 12.31 4.90
C GLU A 73 2.45 11.90 5.92
N ARG A 74 1.66 10.85 5.62
CA ARG A 74 0.47 10.47 6.42
C ARG A 74 0.54 9.01 6.89
N PRO A 75 1.45 8.67 7.83
CA PRO A 75 1.54 7.32 8.39
C PRO A 75 0.26 6.91 9.15
N ASP A 76 -0.58 7.87 9.50
CA ASP A 76 -1.89 7.68 10.13
C ASP A 76 -3.01 7.25 9.16
N VAL A 77 -2.81 7.40 7.85
CA VAL A 77 -3.83 7.04 6.85
C VAL A 77 -3.61 5.61 6.35
N ARG A 78 -4.65 4.79 6.42
CA ARG A 78 -4.61 3.39 5.97
C ARG A 78 -4.88 3.25 4.47
N PRO A 79 -4.05 2.52 3.71
CA PRO A 79 -4.30 2.20 2.30
C PRO A 79 -5.23 0.99 2.18
N MET A 80 -6.39 1.16 1.56
CA MET A 80 -7.43 0.13 1.50
C MET A 80 -7.73 -0.30 0.07
N SER A 81 -8.05 -1.58 -0.08
CA SER A 81 -8.66 -2.12 -1.29
C SER A 81 -10.08 -1.56 -1.47
N PRO A 82 -10.53 -1.26 -2.71
CA PRO A 82 -11.92 -0.88 -2.98
C PRO A 82 -12.94 -1.91 -2.52
N ALA A 83 -12.55 -3.19 -2.49
CA ALA A 83 -13.40 -4.28 -2.05
C ALA A 83 -13.79 -4.20 -0.56
N TRP A 84 -13.06 -3.42 0.24
CA TRP A 84 -13.39 -3.19 1.65
C TRP A 84 -14.79 -2.59 1.82
N ILE A 85 -15.08 -1.56 1.03
CA ILE A 85 -16.37 -0.85 1.09
C ILE A 85 -17.50 -1.81 0.73
N GLU A 86 -17.30 -2.63 -0.30
CA GLU A 86 -18.28 -3.65 -0.71
C GLU A 86 -18.49 -4.70 0.39
N ALA A 87 -17.41 -5.20 0.98
CA ALA A 87 -17.46 -6.25 1.99
C ALA A 87 -18.21 -5.79 3.25
N VAL A 88 -17.96 -4.57 3.72
CA VAL A 88 -18.69 -4.02 4.87
C VAL A 88 -20.14 -3.74 4.49
N SER A 89 -20.37 -3.12 3.33
CA SER A 89 -21.71 -2.72 2.89
C SER A 89 -22.63 -3.92 2.63
N SER A 90 -22.10 -5.03 2.13
CA SER A 90 -22.86 -6.27 1.94
C SER A 90 -23.23 -6.94 3.25
N ARG A 91 -22.28 -7.10 4.18
CA ARG A 91 -22.51 -7.69 5.52
C ARG A 91 -23.46 -6.85 6.38
N TRP A 92 -23.31 -5.53 6.33
CA TRP A 92 -24.21 -4.62 7.02
C TRP A 92 -25.65 -4.72 6.49
N ARG A 93 -25.85 -4.80 5.18
CA ARG A 93 -27.21 -4.96 4.59
C ARG A 93 -27.83 -6.32 4.85
N SER A 94 -27.04 -7.34 5.15
CA SER A 94 -27.55 -8.67 5.50
C SER A 94 -27.79 -8.84 7.00
N ASP A 95 -27.63 -7.78 7.80
CA ASP A 95 -27.70 -7.83 9.27
C ASP A 95 -26.79 -8.95 9.84
N ASP A 96 -25.56 -9.06 9.32
CA ASP A 96 -24.57 -10.05 9.75
C ASP A 96 -24.12 -9.76 11.21
N GLU A 97 -24.67 -10.52 12.16
CA GLU A 97 -24.37 -10.39 13.60
C GLU A 97 -22.90 -10.64 13.94
N ASP A 98 -22.17 -11.38 13.09
CA ASP A 98 -20.74 -11.67 13.26
C ASP A 98 -19.84 -10.65 12.54
N MET A 99 -20.42 -9.58 11.97
CA MET A 99 -19.64 -8.56 11.28
C MET A 99 -18.75 -7.78 12.26
N HIS A 100 -17.45 -8.06 12.21
CA HIS A 100 -16.45 -7.35 13.00
C HIS A 100 -15.61 -6.42 12.11
N LEU A 101 -15.90 -5.12 12.17
CA LEU A 101 -15.27 -4.11 11.31
C LEU A 101 -13.73 -4.10 11.39
N PRO A 102 -13.09 -4.16 12.58
CA PRO A 102 -11.62 -4.18 12.65
C PRO A 102 -10.96 -5.34 11.90
N ASP A 103 -11.65 -6.49 11.79
CA ASP A 103 -11.11 -7.63 11.05
C ASP A 103 -11.27 -7.46 9.54
N LEU A 104 -12.38 -6.87 9.09
CA LEU A 104 -12.52 -6.47 7.69
C LEU A 104 -11.52 -5.38 7.32
N GLU A 105 -11.31 -4.38 8.17
CA GLU A 105 -10.30 -3.35 7.96
C GLU A 105 -8.90 -3.98 7.82
N ARG A 106 -8.52 -4.91 8.72
CA ARG A 106 -7.26 -5.65 8.61
C ARG A 106 -7.18 -6.50 7.34
N GLN A 107 -8.25 -7.21 6.99
CA GLN A 107 -8.30 -8.09 5.82
C GLN A 107 -8.14 -7.35 4.50
N TYR A 108 -8.73 -6.15 4.40
CA TYR A 108 -8.75 -5.37 3.16
C TYR A 108 -7.74 -4.20 3.14
N THR A 109 -6.96 -4.02 4.19
CA THR A 109 -5.74 -3.18 4.15
C THR A 109 -4.77 -3.79 3.13
N LEU A 110 -4.26 -2.96 2.22
CA LEU A 110 -3.33 -3.42 1.20
C LEU A 110 -2.00 -3.81 1.83
N ARG A 111 -1.41 -4.92 1.36
CA ARG A 111 -0.03 -5.26 1.75
C ARG A 111 0.95 -4.26 1.15
N PRO A 112 2.18 -4.17 1.70
CA PRO A 112 3.08 -3.08 1.35
C PRO A 112 3.44 -2.97 -0.13
N LEU A 113 3.41 -4.10 -0.87
CA LEU A 113 3.77 -4.18 -2.28
C LEU A 113 2.58 -4.62 -3.17
N ASP A 114 1.36 -4.64 -2.62
CA ASP A 114 0.17 -4.97 -3.39
C ASP A 114 -0.15 -3.85 -4.39
N ARG A 115 -0.62 -4.27 -5.57
CA ARG A 115 -1.33 -3.39 -6.50
C ARG A 115 -2.77 -3.85 -6.57
N THR A 116 -3.67 -2.89 -6.59
CA THR A 116 -5.10 -3.13 -6.79
C THR A 116 -5.37 -3.40 -8.27
N GLY A 117 -6.04 -4.50 -8.57
CA GLY A 117 -6.29 -4.96 -9.94
C GLY A 117 -6.40 -6.47 -10.01
N ASP A 118 -6.31 -7.03 -11.22
CA ASP A 118 -6.24 -8.47 -11.45
C ASP A 118 -4.84 -9.05 -11.12
N ASP A 119 -4.70 -10.37 -11.16
CA ASP A 119 -3.42 -11.08 -10.97
C ASP A 119 -2.29 -10.63 -11.94
N SER A 120 -2.62 -9.92 -13.02
CA SER A 120 -1.64 -9.37 -13.95
C SER A 120 -1.05 -8.04 -13.49
N SER A 121 -1.66 -7.44 -12.47
CA SER A 121 -1.33 -6.11 -11.96
C SER A 121 -0.28 -6.10 -10.84
N HIS A 122 0.13 -7.26 -10.32
CA HIS A 122 1.15 -7.34 -9.26
C HIS A 122 2.48 -6.69 -9.67
N LEU A 123 3.19 -6.12 -8.69
CA LEU A 123 4.60 -5.78 -8.88
C LEU A 123 5.39 -7.04 -9.18
N VAL A 124 6.09 -7.05 -10.31
CA VAL A 124 7.03 -8.12 -10.68
C VAL A 124 8.45 -7.61 -10.38
N ILE A 125 9.13 -8.27 -9.45
CA ILE A 125 10.41 -7.81 -8.89
C ILE A 125 11.50 -8.84 -9.21
N CYS A 126 12.59 -8.37 -9.82
CA CYS A 126 13.79 -9.16 -10.07
C CYS A 126 14.92 -8.73 -9.12
N LEU A 127 15.87 -9.63 -8.88
CA LEU A 127 17.06 -9.38 -8.06
C LEU A 127 18.34 -9.50 -8.90
N THR A 128 19.35 -8.66 -8.59
CA THR A 128 20.71 -8.78 -9.13
C THR A 128 21.77 -8.45 -8.09
N GLY A 129 22.85 -9.24 -8.08
CA GLY A 129 23.96 -9.05 -7.14
C GLY A 129 23.76 -9.64 -5.73
N PHE A 130 22.72 -10.48 -5.54
CA PHE A 130 22.45 -11.22 -4.30
C PHE A 130 22.66 -12.73 -4.54
N GLY A 131 23.28 -13.44 -3.61
CA GLY A 131 23.60 -14.86 -3.71
C GLY A 131 23.18 -15.68 -2.49
N GLY A 132 23.05 -16.99 -2.67
CA GLY A 132 22.72 -17.95 -1.61
C GLY A 132 21.45 -17.59 -0.83
N ASP A 133 21.47 -17.88 0.46
CA ASP A 133 20.33 -17.72 1.38
C ASP A 133 19.77 -16.28 1.42
N GLN A 134 20.63 -15.28 1.23
CA GLN A 134 20.21 -13.88 1.20
C GLN A 134 19.21 -13.62 0.07
N ARG A 135 19.46 -14.20 -1.11
CA ARG A 135 18.55 -14.05 -2.26
C ARG A 135 17.20 -14.70 -1.98
N ASP A 136 17.21 -15.86 -1.35
CA ASP A 136 15.99 -16.61 -1.01
C ASP A 136 15.18 -15.91 0.06
N GLU A 137 15.82 -15.28 1.04
CA GLU A 137 15.17 -14.45 2.04
C GLU A 137 14.50 -13.21 1.43
N ILE A 138 15.21 -12.47 0.57
CA ILE A 138 14.65 -11.31 -0.13
C ILE A 138 13.48 -11.74 -1.02
N ALA A 139 13.62 -12.85 -1.76
CA ALA A 139 12.55 -13.39 -2.60
C ALA A 139 11.30 -13.77 -1.79
N ARG A 140 11.48 -14.42 -0.63
CA ARG A 140 10.36 -14.72 0.29
C ARG A 140 9.70 -13.44 0.79
N SER A 141 10.48 -12.45 1.19
CA SER A 141 9.99 -11.15 1.66
C SER A 141 9.14 -10.44 0.59
N ILE A 142 9.60 -10.41 -0.67
CA ILE A 142 8.83 -9.89 -1.81
C ILE A 142 7.45 -10.57 -1.91
N THR A 143 7.45 -11.91 -1.89
CA THR A 143 6.20 -12.68 -2.08
C THR A 143 5.23 -12.57 -0.90
N ALA A 144 5.75 -12.52 0.33
CA ALA A 144 4.94 -12.38 1.54
C ALA A 144 4.19 -11.03 1.59
N ASN A 145 4.76 -9.99 0.96
CA ASN A 145 4.25 -8.62 0.99
C ASN A 145 3.44 -8.23 -0.26
N GLY A 146 3.07 -9.19 -1.11
CA GLY A 146 2.09 -8.99 -2.18
C GLY A 146 2.64 -8.78 -3.59
N ALA A 147 3.97 -8.82 -3.75
CA ALA A 147 4.63 -8.77 -5.04
C ALA A 147 5.01 -10.17 -5.55
N ARG A 148 5.30 -10.27 -6.85
CA ARG A 148 5.81 -11.48 -7.49
C ARG A 148 7.32 -11.39 -7.68
N TYR A 149 8.04 -12.39 -7.22
CA TYR A 149 9.47 -12.52 -7.50
C TYR A 149 9.71 -13.26 -8.83
N THR A 150 10.72 -12.82 -9.59
CA THR A 150 11.25 -13.54 -10.76
C THR A 150 12.78 -13.56 -10.77
N GLY A 151 13.36 -14.71 -11.11
CA GLY A 151 14.81 -14.84 -11.31
C GLY A 151 15.30 -14.18 -12.60
N ASP A 152 14.40 -14.03 -13.58
CA ASP A 152 14.69 -13.51 -14.91
C ASP A 152 14.18 -12.08 -15.06
N LEU A 153 15.05 -11.22 -15.56
CA LEU A 153 14.70 -9.84 -15.89
C LEU A 153 14.03 -9.82 -17.26
N THR A 154 12.79 -9.32 -17.31
CA THR A 154 12.02 -9.15 -18.55
C THR A 154 11.40 -7.76 -18.58
N ARG A 155 10.85 -7.34 -19.72
CA ARG A 155 10.09 -6.08 -19.84
C ARG A 155 8.80 -6.05 -19.02
N ARG A 156 8.36 -7.19 -18.47
CA ARG A 156 7.21 -7.25 -17.55
C ARG A 156 7.62 -6.96 -16.11
N CYS A 157 8.92 -6.95 -15.80
CA CYS A 157 9.39 -6.56 -14.48
C CYS A 157 9.06 -5.10 -14.23
N THR A 158 8.49 -4.82 -13.07
CA THR A 158 8.24 -3.45 -12.59
C THR A 158 9.47 -2.89 -11.91
N HIS A 159 10.20 -3.75 -11.17
CA HIS A 159 11.34 -3.36 -10.36
C HIS A 159 12.50 -4.35 -10.54
N LEU A 160 13.71 -3.82 -10.49
CA LEU A 160 14.95 -4.56 -10.29
C LEU A 160 15.59 -4.04 -9.01
N ILE A 161 15.70 -4.92 -7.99
CA ILE A 161 16.47 -4.60 -6.79
C ILE A 161 17.93 -4.94 -7.05
N VAL A 162 18.80 -3.95 -6.80
CA VAL A 162 20.19 -3.93 -7.22
C VAL A 162 21.09 -3.85 -5.99
N HIS A 163 22.01 -4.81 -5.83
CA HIS A 163 23.04 -4.72 -4.80
C HIS A 163 24.18 -3.74 -5.19
N LYS A 164 24.59 -3.77 -6.47
CA LYS A 164 25.58 -2.85 -7.06
C LYS A 164 25.12 -2.42 -8.45
N PRO A 165 25.23 -1.12 -8.83
CA PRO A 165 24.74 -0.59 -10.11
C PRO A 165 25.63 -1.00 -11.30
N GLU A 166 25.79 -2.30 -11.50
CA GLU A 166 26.68 -2.89 -12.49
C GLU A 166 26.05 -4.10 -13.20
N GLY A 167 26.71 -4.55 -14.27
CA GLY A 167 26.31 -5.73 -15.02
C GLY A 167 25.17 -5.53 -16.01
N ASN A 168 24.88 -6.59 -16.77
CA ASN A 168 23.96 -6.54 -17.91
C ASN A 168 22.50 -6.35 -17.49
N LYS A 169 22.07 -6.93 -16.36
CA LYS A 169 20.71 -6.76 -15.83
C LYS A 169 20.41 -5.31 -15.49
N PHE A 170 21.32 -4.62 -14.80
CA PHE A 170 21.15 -3.21 -14.45
C PHE A 170 21.01 -2.31 -15.69
N LYS A 171 21.91 -2.48 -16.67
CA LYS A 171 21.86 -1.75 -17.95
C LYS A 171 20.58 -2.04 -18.73
N ALA A 172 20.16 -3.30 -18.79
CA ALA A 172 18.93 -3.71 -19.47
C ALA A 172 17.69 -3.11 -18.80
N ALA A 173 17.59 -3.19 -17.47
CA ALA A 173 16.47 -2.63 -16.71
C ALA A 173 16.28 -1.14 -17.00
N ARG A 174 17.37 -0.35 -16.95
CA ARG A 174 17.34 1.08 -17.32
C ARG A 174 16.88 1.31 -18.76
N SER A 175 17.35 0.50 -19.71
CA SER A 175 16.94 0.63 -21.12
C SER A 175 15.47 0.26 -21.36
N TRP A 176 14.85 -0.49 -20.44
CA TRP A 176 13.46 -0.94 -20.51
C TRP A 176 12.52 -0.14 -19.61
N ASP A 177 13.02 0.92 -18.99
CA ASP A 177 12.26 1.74 -18.04
C ASP A 177 11.73 0.94 -16.83
N VAL A 178 12.45 -0.10 -16.44
CA VAL A 178 12.21 -0.86 -15.21
C VAL A 178 12.84 -0.09 -14.06
N ALA A 179 12.07 0.16 -12.99
CA ALA A 179 12.57 0.88 -11.82
C ALA A 179 13.74 0.12 -11.19
N THR A 180 14.93 0.74 -11.14
CA THR A 180 16.07 0.17 -10.44
C THR A 180 16.18 0.79 -9.07
N VAL A 181 16.08 -0.03 -8.03
CA VAL A 181 16.08 0.43 -6.64
C VAL A 181 17.07 -0.38 -5.80
N THR A 182 17.49 0.16 -4.67
CA THR A 182 18.32 -0.56 -3.70
C THR A 182 17.46 -1.49 -2.84
N LEU A 183 18.10 -2.38 -2.07
CA LEU A 183 17.38 -3.23 -1.12
C LEU A 183 16.58 -2.40 -0.09
N GLU A 184 17.06 -1.20 0.21
CA GLU A 184 16.44 -0.29 1.18
C GLU A 184 15.01 0.11 0.77
N TRP A 185 14.70 0.18 -0.52
CA TRP A 185 13.34 0.43 -1.00
C TRP A 185 12.36 -0.66 -0.53
N LEU A 186 12.78 -1.93 -0.58
CA LEU A 186 11.95 -3.05 -0.17
C LEU A 186 11.72 -3.01 1.34
N THR A 187 12.79 -2.87 2.12
CA THR A 187 12.72 -2.86 3.58
C THR A 187 11.91 -1.68 4.10
N GLN A 188 12.12 -0.48 3.56
CA GLN A 188 11.36 0.70 3.99
C GLN A 188 9.92 0.69 3.51
N SER A 189 9.63 0.21 2.29
CA SER A 189 8.23 0.08 1.82
C SER A 189 7.45 -0.90 2.70
N ILE A 190 8.07 -2.03 3.08
CA ILE A 190 7.49 -2.99 4.02
C ILE A 190 7.27 -2.36 5.40
N ALA A 191 8.27 -1.67 5.95
CA ALA A 191 8.15 -1.00 7.24
C ALA A 191 7.04 0.07 7.25
N ARG A 192 6.91 0.84 6.15
CA ARG A 192 5.86 1.83 5.97
C ARG A 192 4.47 1.19 5.80
N GLY A 193 4.39 0.00 5.20
CA GLY A 193 3.13 -0.58 4.75
C GLY A 193 2.62 -0.07 3.41
N MET A 194 3.46 0.65 2.64
CA MET A 194 3.10 1.23 1.34
C MET A 194 4.31 1.29 0.41
N ILE A 195 4.07 1.26 -0.90
CA ILE A 195 5.09 1.42 -1.93
C ILE A 195 5.67 2.83 -1.85
N LEU A 196 6.96 2.94 -1.52
CA LEU A 196 7.65 4.23 -1.47
C LEU A 196 8.11 4.68 -2.86
N ASP A 197 8.40 5.98 -2.97
CA ASP A 197 8.94 6.60 -4.18
C ASP A 197 10.30 6.00 -4.56
N GLU A 198 10.30 5.29 -5.68
CA GLU A 198 11.44 4.56 -6.22
C GLU A 198 12.65 5.48 -6.45
N SER A 199 12.41 6.77 -6.77
CA SER A 199 13.48 7.74 -7.03
C SER A 199 14.34 8.05 -5.81
N ARG A 200 13.81 7.81 -4.59
CA ARG A 200 14.55 7.97 -3.34
C ARG A 200 15.56 6.85 -3.09
N PHE A 201 15.47 5.76 -3.85
CA PHE A 201 16.27 4.55 -3.65
C PHE A 201 17.04 4.17 -4.91
N ASP A 202 17.29 5.15 -5.80
CA ASP A 202 18.09 4.91 -6.99
C ASP A 202 19.51 4.43 -6.56
N PRO A 203 19.99 3.28 -7.07
CA PRO A 203 21.29 2.71 -6.68
C PRO A 203 22.50 3.55 -7.11
N LEU A 204 22.29 4.63 -7.86
CA LEU A 204 23.32 5.62 -8.20
C LEU A 204 23.40 6.78 -7.20
N LEU A 205 22.44 6.92 -6.30
CA LEU A 205 22.55 7.89 -5.21
C LEU A 205 23.67 7.50 -4.23
N PRO A 206 24.33 8.47 -3.58
CA PRO A 206 25.20 8.19 -2.44
C PRO A 206 24.47 7.33 -1.40
N VAL A 207 25.16 6.40 -0.77
CA VAL A 207 24.56 5.40 0.15
C VAL A 207 23.79 6.09 1.28
N GLU A 208 24.32 7.20 1.78
CA GLU A 208 23.74 8.04 2.82
C GLU A 208 22.49 8.83 2.41
N GLU A 209 22.22 8.94 1.11
CA GLU A 209 21.03 9.60 0.56
C GLU A 209 19.92 8.62 0.17
N GLN A 210 20.26 7.33 0.02
CA GLN A 210 19.31 6.29 -0.35
C GLN A 210 18.25 6.12 0.75
N GLY A 211 16.99 6.38 0.42
CA GLY A 211 15.85 6.30 1.33
C GLY A 211 15.71 7.48 2.28
N ARG A 212 16.59 8.48 2.19
CA ARG A 212 16.52 9.66 3.04
C ARG A 212 15.24 10.45 2.75
N ASP A 213 14.52 10.80 3.82
CA ASP A 213 13.24 11.52 3.78
C ASP A 213 12.19 10.84 2.88
N ALA A 214 12.29 9.51 2.69
CA ALA A 214 11.35 8.76 1.87
C ALA A 214 9.93 8.72 2.48
N TRP A 215 9.84 8.77 3.81
CA TRP A 215 8.61 8.93 4.56
C TRP A 215 8.88 9.43 5.99
N ILE A 216 7.85 9.98 6.63
CA ILE A 216 7.90 10.43 8.03
C ILE A 216 7.75 9.21 8.94
N ASN A 217 8.86 8.75 9.51
CA ASN A 217 8.83 7.78 10.59
C ASN A 217 8.38 8.50 11.88
N LYS A 218 7.22 8.13 12.41
CA LYS A 218 6.84 8.55 13.77
C LYS A 218 7.50 7.55 14.72
N ASP A 219 8.67 7.93 15.24
CA ASP A 219 9.28 7.30 16.42
C ASP A 219 8.32 7.34 17.62
#